data_AF-A0A7Z1ADT9-F1
#
_entry.id   AF-A0A7Z1ADT9-F1
#
_cell.length_a   1.000
_cell.length_b   1.000
_cell.length_c   1.000
_cell.angle_alpha   90.00
_cell.angle_beta   90.00
_cell.angle_gamma   90.00
#
_symmetry.space_group_name_H-M   'P 1'
#
loop_
_entity.id
_entity.type
_entity.pdbx_description
1 polymer ?
#
loop_
_entity_poly.entity_id
_entity_poly.type
_entity_poly.pdbx_seq_one_letter_code
_entity_poly.pdbx_strand_id
1 'polypeptide(L)'
;MSERIIKKYPNRRLYDTEQSKYITLTQLRQLIISGESIKVVDSTSEEDITRNILLQIILETESGGQPLFTANMLSQIIRFYGGTLQGIFGNYLEQSLGLFTAQQEQLKNNLGEDPFTAMTNLAQSNMKMWTDLQKDFLTAAGFPNTKKEDS
;
A
#
# COMPACT_ATOMS: atom_id res chain seq x y z
N MET A 1 2.06 7.76 -18.17
CA MET A 1 1.91 8.80 -17.13
C MET A 1 3.09 9.74 -17.27
N SER A 2 2.86 11.05 -17.34
CA SER A 2 3.94 12.04 -17.40
C SER A 2 4.55 12.22 -16.00
N GLU A 3 5.87 12.23 -15.92
CA GLU A 3 6.61 12.51 -14.70
C GLU A 3 6.48 14.00 -14.33
N ARG A 4 6.05 14.30 -13.10
CA ARG A 4 5.87 15.67 -12.62
C ARG A 4 7.19 16.21 -12.08
N ILE A 5 7.62 17.34 -12.64
CA ILE A 5 8.94 17.92 -12.35
C ILE A 5 8.83 18.94 -11.21
N ILE A 6 9.69 18.78 -10.22
CA ILE A 6 9.86 19.71 -9.11
C ILE A 6 11.27 20.29 -9.18
N LYS A 7 11.39 21.61 -9.22
CA LYS A 7 12.70 22.30 -9.19
C LYS A 7 13.07 22.67 -7.75
N LYS A 8 14.25 22.26 -7.29
CA LYS A 8 14.80 22.69 -6.00
C LYS A 8 15.72 23.88 -6.20
N TYR A 9 15.44 24.96 -5.46
CA TYR A 9 16.26 26.16 -5.44
C TYR A 9 17.20 26.18 -4.22
N PRO A 10 18.34 26.88 -4.28
CA PRO A 10 19.33 26.94 -3.20
C PRO A 10 18.78 27.39 -1.84
N ASN A 11 17.75 28.24 -1.83
CA ASN A 11 17.10 28.72 -0.61
C ASN A 11 16.11 27.72 0.03
N ARG A 12 16.31 26.42 -0.22
CA ARG A 12 15.47 25.29 0.25
C ARG A 12 14.04 25.30 -0.30
N ARG A 13 13.70 26.17 -1.26
CA ARG A 13 12.36 26.19 -1.88
C ARG A 13 12.23 25.11 -2.95
N LEU A 14 11.06 24.48 -2.99
CA LEU A 14 10.66 23.55 -4.04
C LEU A 14 9.61 24.24 -4.91
N TYR A 15 9.76 24.17 -6.23
CA TYR A 15 8.84 24.76 -7.20
C TYR A 15 8.25 23.66 -8.06
N ASP A 16 6.94 23.63 -8.11
CA ASP A 16 6.16 22.70 -8.90
C ASP A 16 5.93 23.26 -10.29
N THR A 17 6.47 22.61 -11.33
CA THR A 17 6.33 23.13 -12.70
C THR A 17 4.94 22.93 -13.28
N GLU A 18 4.17 21.99 -12.77
CA GLU A 18 2.82 21.69 -13.26
C GLU A 18 1.81 22.68 -12.67
N GLN A 19 1.87 22.92 -11.36
CA GLN A 19 1.01 23.89 -10.68
C GLN A 19 1.58 25.32 -10.67
N SER A 20 2.77 25.52 -11.24
CA SER A 20 3.46 26.81 -11.34
C SER A 20 3.58 27.55 -10.00
N LYS A 21 3.81 26.82 -8.90
CA LYS A 21 3.83 27.39 -7.54
C LYS A 21 4.91 26.77 -6.65
N TYR A 22 5.32 27.53 -5.63
CA TYR A 22 6.16 26.97 -4.58
C TYR A 22 5.38 26.02 -3.68
N ILE A 23 6.02 24.90 -3.34
CA ILE A 23 5.48 23.88 -2.46
C ILE A 23 6.44 23.60 -1.30
N THR A 24 5.91 23.07 -0.20
CA THR A 24 6.70 22.58 0.93
C THR A 24 7.08 21.12 0.75
N LEU A 25 8.04 20.63 1.53
CA LEU A 25 8.39 19.21 1.54
C LEU A 25 7.19 18.33 1.97
N THR A 26 6.35 18.83 2.88
CA THR A 26 5.10 18.16 3.31
C THR A 26 4.10 18.04 2.16
N GLN A 27 3.97 19.08 1.33
CA GLN A 27 3.10 19.02 0.14
C GLN A 27 3.66 18.06 -0.89
N LEU A 28 4.97 18.08 -1.14
CA LEU A 28 5.63 17.12 -2.02
C LEU A 28 5.41 15.67 -1.55
N ARG A 29 5.53 15.41 -0.24
CA ARG A 29 5.20 14.11 0.36
C ARG A 29 3.76 13.70 0.03
N GLN A 30 2.81 14.63 0.10
CA GLN A 30 1.41 14.32 -0.19
C GLN A 30 1.19 13.91 -1.66
N LEU A 31 1.90 14.53 -2.60
CA LEU A 31 1.85 14.15 -4.02
C LEU A 31 2.36 12.71 -4.24
N ILE A 32 3.45 12.34 -3.54
CA ILE A 32 4.00 10.98 -3.60
C ILE A 32 3.01 9.97 -3.00
N ILE A 33 2.37 10.31 -1.87
CA ILE A 33 1.35 9.47 -1.24
C ILE A 33 0.12 9.27 -2.14
N SER A 34 -0.24 10.27 -2.96
CA SER A 34 -1.31 10.12 -3.97
C SER A 34 -0.91 9.28 -5.19
N GLY A 35 0.33 8.76 -5.24
CA GLY A 35 0.81 7.90 -6.31
C GLY A 35 1.33 8.67 -7.52
N GLU A 36 1.64 9.97 -7.39
CA GLU A 36 2.22 10.74 -8.48
C GLU A 36 3.69 10.35 -8.71
N SER A 37 4.09 10.22 -9.98
CA SER A 37 5.48 10.03 -10.37
C SER A 37 6.20 11.38 -10.34
N ILE A 38 7.13 11.53 -9.39
CA ILE A 38 7.84 12.78 -9.11
C ILE A 38 9.30 12.66 -9.55
N LYS A 39 9.80 13.69 -10.22
CA LYS A 39 11.24 13.94 -10.40
C LYS A 39 11.64 15.29 -9.84
N VAL A 40 12.70 15.30 -9.05
CA VAL A 40 13.23 16.53 -8.47
C VAL A 40 14.58 16.87 -9.10
N VAL A 41 14.67 18.07 -9.66
CA VAL A 41 15.85 18.57 -10.35
C VAL A 41 16.40 19.78 -9.61
N ASP A 42 17.71 19.85 -9.40
CA ASP A 42 18.34 21.05 -8.85
C ASP A 42 18.30 22.19 -9.89
N SER A 43 17.81 23.36 -9.51
CA SER A 43 17.67 24.49 -10.43
C SER A 43 19.00 25.08 -10.89
N THR A 44 20.10 24.76 -10.20
CA THR A 44 21.43 25.34 -10.41
C THR A 44 22.31 24.40 -11.21
N SER A 45 22.37 23.12 -10.82
CA SER A 45 23.18 22.11 -11.51
C SER A 45 22.43 21.34 -12.59
N GLU A 46 21.11 21.45 -12.64
CA GLU A 46 20.22 20.64 -13.49
C GLU A 46 20.31 19.12 -13.24
N GLU A 47 20.91 18.71 -12.12
CA GLU A 47 21.04 17.30 -11.75
C GLU A 47 19.75 16.74 -11.16
N ASP A 48 19.53 15.44 -11.41
CA ASP A 48 18.48 14.68 -10.74
C ASP A 48 18.86 14.41 -9.28
N ILE A 49 18.13 15.03 -8.38
CA ILE A 49 18.31 14.93 -6.93
C ILE A 49 17.12 14.24 -6.26
N THR A 50 16.27 13.55 -7.03
CA THR A 50 15.05 12.88 -6.55
C THR A 50 15.36 12.01 -5.33
N ARG A 51 16.39 11.16 -5.42
CA ARG A 51 16.81 10.28 -4.32
C ARG A 51 17.13 11.04 -3.03
N ASN A 52 17.85 12.17 -3.15
CA ASN A 52 18.23 12.97 -1.99
C ASN A 52 16.99 13.54 -1.28
N ILE A 53 16.03 14.01 -2.06
CA ILE A 53 14.80 14.62 -1.54
C ILE A 53 13.86 13.57 -0.92
N LEU A 54 13.77 12.38 -1.51
CA LEU A 54 13.03 11.27 -0.90
C LEU A 54 13.62 10.85 0.46
N LEU A 55 14.96 10.80 0.57
CA LEU A 55 15.62 10.54 1.86
C LEU A 55 15.33 11.63 2.89
N GLN A 56 15.31 12.90 2.47
CA GLN A 56 14.94 14.01 3.35
C GLN A 56 13.48 13.88 3.84
N ILE A 57 12.55 13.53 2.95
CA ILE A 57 11.14 13.30 3.30
C ILE A 57 11.00 12.19 4.35
N ILE A 58 11.73 11.08 4.17
CA ILE A 58 11.73 9.96 5.11
C ILE A 58 12.25 10.44 6.48
N LEU A 59 13.37 11.16 6.51
CA LEU A 59 13.97 11.65 7.75
C LEU A 59 13.03 12.60 8.53
N GLU A 60 12.39 13.54 7.83
CA GLU A 60 11.43 14.47 8.45
C GLU A 60 10.19 13.73 8.98
N THR A 61 9.74 12.69 8.28
CA THR A 61 8.58 11.89 8.69
C THR A 61 8.88 11.05 9.94
N GLU A 62 10.05 10.42 10.03
CA GLU A 62 10.48 9.64 11.20
C GLU A 62 10.69 10.52 12.45
N SER A 63 11.07 11.79 12.26
CA SER A 63 11.32 12.73 13.36
C SER A 63 10.04 13.32 13.97
N GLY A 64 8.91 13.28 13.26
CA GLY A 64 7.69 14.04 13.59
C GLY A 64 6.47 13.20 14.01
N GLY A 65 6.59 11.89 14.22
CA GLY A 65 5.44 11.01 14.47
C GLY A 65 5.77 9.65 15.08
N GLN A 66 5.00 8.62 14.73
CA GLN A 66 5.34 7.22 15.02
C GLN A 66 6.37 6.73 13.99
N PRO A 67 7.62 6.43 14.41
CA PRO A 67 8.64 5.97 13.50
C PRO A 67 8.27 4.60 12.94
N LEU A 68 8.35 4.47 11.61
CA LEU A 68 8.16 3.19 10.93
C LEU A 68 9.42 2.33 11.07
N PHE A 69 10.59 2.97 11.10
CA PHE A 69 11.88 2.27 11.13
C PHE A 69 12.40 2.05 12.54
N THR A 70 12.48 0.79 12.96
CA THR A 70 13.14 0.45 14.23
C THR A 70 14.66 0.65 14.13
N ALA A 71 15.31 0.95 15.25
CA ALA A 71 16.77 1.09 15.31
C ALA A 71 17.52 -0.18 14.83
N ASN A 72 16.94 -1.36 15.08
CA ASN A 72 17.47 -2.63 14.58
C ASN A 72 17.40 -2.70 13.05
N MET A 73 16.27 -2.33 12.45
CA MET A 73 16.11 -2.29 10.99
C MET A 73 17.11 -1.32 10.35
N LEU A 74 17.22 -0.09 10.88
CA LEU A 74 18.19 0.90 10.39
C LEU A 74 19.63 0.38 10.48
N SER A 75 19.99 -0.26 11.60
CA SER A 75 21.31 -0.86 11.78
C SER A 75 21.59 -1.97 10.77
N GLN A 76 20.60 -2.81 10.48
CA GLN A 76 20.74 -3.87 9.46
C GLN A 76 20.91 -3.26 8.06
N ILE A 77 20.07 -2.29 7.70
CA ILE A 77 20.18 -1.54 6.44
C ILE A 77 21.61 -1.01 6.28
N ILE A 78 22.14 -0.29 7.28
CA ILE A 78 23.49 0.29 7.24
C ILE A 78 24.58 -0.80 7.08
N ARG A 79 24.46 -1.93 7.78
CA ARG A 79 25.43 -3.05 7.63
C ARG A 79 25.42 -3.63 6.23
N PHE A 80 24.27 -3.71 5.58
CA PHE A 80 24.17 -4.20 4.21
C PHE A 80 24.81 -3.26 3.18
N TYR A 81 24.80 -1.94 3.43
CA TYR A 81 25.54 -0.97 2.61
C TYR A 81 27.07 -1.14 2.68
N GLY A 82 27.60 -1.77 3.74
CA GLY A 82 29.04 -2.03 3.91
C GLY A 82 29.50 -3.41 3.43
N GLY A 83 28.60 -4.26 2.92
CA GLY A 83 28.90 -5.64 2.52
C GLY A 83 28.86 -5.86 1.01
N THR A 84 29.45 -6.98 0.55
CA THR A 84 29.48 -7.40 -0.86
C THR A 84 28.12 -7.73 -1.47
N LEU A 85 27.05 -7.80 -0.64
CA LEU A 85 25.69 -8.19 -1.04
C LEU A 85 24.73 -7.00 -1.21
N GLN A 86 25.24 -5.76 -1.27
CA GLN A 86 24.44 -4.54 -1.36
C GLN A 86 23.38 -4.59 -2.49
N GLY A 87 23.74 -5.08 -3.68
CA GLY A 87 22.82 -5.20 -4.81
C GLY A 87 21.72 -6.26 -4.61
N ILE A 88 22.02 -7.36 -3.91
CA ILE A 88 21.06 -8.44 -3.65
C ILE A 88 20.01 -7.98 -2.63
N PHE A 89 20.43 -7.30 -1.57
CA PHE A 89 19.52 -6.78 -0.55
C PHE A 89 18.57 -5.71 -1.11
N GLY A 90 19.07 -4.82 -1.97
CA GLY A 90 18.24 -3.81 -2.64
C GLY A 90 17.11 -4.45 -3.46
N ASN A 91 17.45 -5.40 -4.33
CA ASN A 91 16.46 -6.13 -5.15
C ASN A 91 15.43 -6.89 -4.30
N TYR A 92 15.87 -7.51 -3.19
CA TYR A 92 14.96 -8.24 -2.29
C TYR A 92 13.96 -7.30 -1.60
N LEU A 93 14.42 -6.14 -1.11
CA LEU A 93 13.53 -5.15 -0.50
C LEU A 93 12.52 -4.60 -1.51
N GLU A 94 12.96 -4.29 -2.73
CA GLU A 94 12.06 -3.80 -3.78
C GLU A 94 10.96 -4.82 -4.12
N GLN A 95 11.33 -6.09 -4.29
CA GLN A 95 10.36 -7.17 -4.51
C GLN A 95 9.42 -7.35 -3.33
N SER A 96 9.94 -7.34 -2.09
CA SER A 96 9.14 -7.50 -0.88
C SER A 96 8.13 -6.35 -0.71
N LEU A 97 8.53 -5.11 -0.99
CA LEU A 97 7.65 -3.94 -0.98
C LEU A 97 6.59 -4.02 -2.09
N GLY A 98 6.96 -4.48 -3.29
CA GLY A 98 6.01 -4.72 -4.38
C GLY A 98 4.94 -5.75 -4.01
N LEU A 99 5.35 -6.89 -3.42
CA LEU A 99 4.42 -7.92 -2.92
C LEU A 99 3.50 -7.39 -1.82
N PHE A 100 4.04 -6.64 -0.87
CA PHE A 100 3.25 -6.03 0.21
C PHE A 100 2.20 -5.06 -0.32
N THR A 101 2.58 -4.22 -1.29
CA THR A 101 1.65 -3.26 -1.93
C THR A 101 0.53 -3.98 -2.68
N ALA A 102 0.87 -5.01 -3.45
CA ALA A 102 -0.13 -5.83 -4.16
C ALA A 102 -1.09 -6.54 -3.20
N GLN A 103 -0.59 -7.06 -2.07
CA GLN A 103 -1.43 -7.66 -1.04
C GLN A 103 -2.36 -6.63 -0.37
N GLN A 104 -1.87 -5.42 -0.10
CA GLN A 104 -2.68 -4.34 0.46
C GLN A 104 -3.80 -3.92 -0.51
N GLU A 105 -3.53 -3.83 -1.81
CA GLU A 105 -4.53 -3.56 -2.84
C GLU A 105 -5.59 -4.67 -2.91
N GLN A 106 -5.18 -5.94 -2.88
CA GLN A 106 -6.12 -7.08 -2.83
C GLN A 106 -7.01 -7.03 -1.58
N LEU A 107 -6.43 -6.76 -0.41
CA LEU A 107 -7.20 -6.61 0.82
C LEU A 107 -8.17 -5.43 0.73
N LYS A 108 -7.74 -4.27 0.22
CA LYS A 108 -8.63 -3.11 0.00
C LYS A 108 -9.76 -3.41 -0.97
N ASN A 109 -9.48 -4.13 -2.05
CA ASN A 109 -10.50 -4.50 -3.04
C ASN A 109 -11.50 -5.50 -2.46
N ASN A 110 -11.03 -6.47 -1.65
CA ASN A 110 -11.89 -7.45 -0.98
C ASN A 110 -12.66 -6.87 0.22
N LEU A 111 -12.11 -5.85 0.89
CA LEU A 111 -12.76 -5.09 1.98
C LEU A 111 -13.63 -3.93 1.46
N GLY A 112 -13.54 -3.61 0.16
CA GLY A 112 -14.39 -2.64 -0.51
C GLY A 112 -15.83 -3.15 -0.72
N GLU A 113 -16.06 -4.46 -0.57
CA GLU A 113 -17.38 -4.98 -0.24
C GLU A 113 -17.60 -4.73 1.26
N ASP A 114 -18.50 -3.79 1.57
CA ASP A 114 -18.95 -3.40 2.91
C ASP A 114 -18.77 -4.54 3.95
N PRO A 115 -18.15 -4.33 5.12
CA PRO A 115 -18.03 -5.36 6.16
C PRO A 115 -19.34 -6.10 6.46
N PHE A 116 -20.47 -5.42 6.26
CA PHE A 116 -21.80 -6.02 6.31
C PHE A 116 -22.05 -7.04 5.18
N THR A 117 -21.66 -6.72 3.94
CA THR A 117 -21.73 -7.60 2.77
C THR A 117 -20.78 -8.80 2.92
N ALA A 118 -19.55 -8.60 3.39
CA ALA A 118 -18.62 -9.69 3.66
C ALA A 118 -19.19 -10.66 4.73
N MET A 119 -19.77 -10.13 5.80
CA MET A 119 -20.46 -10.93 6.82
C MET A 119 -21.72 -11.60 6.28
N THR A 120 -22.47 -10.93 5.40
CA THR A 120 -23.67 -11.49 4.75
C THR A 120 -23.30 -12.65 3.83
N ASN A 121 -22.21 -12.55 3.07
CA ASN A 121 -21.70 -13.61 2.20
C ASN A 121 -21.23 -14.83 3.00
N LEU A 122 -20.55 -14.60 4.14
CA LEU A 122 -20.16 -15.66 5.07
C LEU A 122 -21.37 -16.31 5.74
N ALA A 123 -22.35 -15.50 6.19
CA ALA A 123 -23.58 -15.99 6.81
C ALA A 123 -24.44 -16.79 5.82
N GLN A 124 -24.59 -16.33 4.57
CA GLN A 124 -25.32 -17.04 3.52
C GLN A 124 -24.66 -18.38 3.15
N SER A 125 -23.33 -18.40 3.02
CA SER A 125 -22.59 -19.63 2.71
C SER A 125 -22.67 -20.65 3.85
N ASN A 126 -22.53 -20.20 5.10
CA ASN A 126 -22.70 -21.05 6.28
C ASN A 126 -24.14 -21.55 6.43
N MET A 127 -25.14 -20.67 6.21
CA MET A 127 -26.55 -21.03 6.34
C MET A 127 -26.92 -22.12 5.34
N LYS A 128 -26.46 -22.05 4.09
CA LYS A 128 -26.72 -23.08 3.08
C LYS A 128 -26.20 -24.44 3.52
N MET A 129 -24.97 -24.51 4.04
CA MET A 129 -24.39 -25.74 4.58
C MET A 129 -25.20 -26.29 5.77
N TRP A 130 -25.60 -25.45 6.73
CA TRP A 130 -26.45 -25.87 7.86
C TRP A 130 -27.82 -26.35 7.39
N THR A 131 -28.39 -25.71 6.37
CA THR A 131 -29.70 -26.09 5.81
C THR A 131 -29.62 -27.43 5.09
N ASP A 132 -28.54 -27.67 4.34
CA ASP A 132 -28.34 -28.91 3.62
C ASP A 132 -28.02 -30.07 4.58
N LEU A 133 -27.20 -29.84 5.62
CA LEU A 133 -27.01 -30.79 6.72
C LEU A 133 -28.32 -31.11 7.45
N GLN A 134 -29.15 -30.10 7.71
CA GLN A 134 -30.45 -30.29 8.34
C GLN A 134 -31.38 -31.13 7.45
N LYS A 135 -31.42 -30.87 6.14
CA LYS A 135 -32.20 -31.64 5.17
C LYS A 135 -31.71 -33.08 5.06
N ASP A 136 -30.40 -33.28 4.96
CA ASP A 136 -29.80 -34.62 4.84
C ASP A 136 -30.06 -35.44 6.10
N PHE A 137 -29.94 -34.83 7.28
CA PHE A 137 -30.27 -35.46 8.55
C PHE A 137 -31.75 -35.83 8.67
N LEU A 138 -32.66 -34.90 8.32
CA LEU A 138 -34.11 -35.15 8.37
C LEU A 138 -34.53 -36.25 7.39
N THR A 139 -33.92 -36.29 6.21
CA THR A 139 -34.15 -37.32 5.19
C THR A 139 -33.62 -38.67 5.65
N ALA A 140 -32.43 -38.72 6.26
CA ALA A 140 -31.84 -39.96 6.80
C ALA A 140 -32.58 -40.49 8.05
N ALA A 141 -33.19 -39.60 8.85
CA ALA A 141 -33.99 -39.95 10.02
C ALA A 141 -35.44 -40.37 9.68
N GLY A 142 -35.83 -40.38 8.40
CA GLY A 142 -37.12 -40.88 7.94
C GLY A 142 -38.29 -39.89 8.05
N PHE A 143 -38.02 -38.58 8.20
CA PHE A 143 -39.06 -37.56 8.18
C PHE A 143 -39.37 -37.15 6.71
N PRO A 144 -40.64 -37.09 6.31
CA PRO A 144 -41.01 -36.77 4.92
C PRO A 144 -40.68 -35.30 4.60
N ASN A 145 -39.92 -35.09 3.53
CA ASN A 145 -39.62 -33.76 2.97
C ASN A 145 -40.90 -33.20 2.32
N THR A 146 -41.61 -32.31 3.02
CA THR A 146 -42.82 -31.66 2.49
C THR A 146 -42.43 -30.45 1.63
N LYS A 147 -41.98 -30.70 0.41
CA LYS A 147 -42.23 -29.76 -0.70
C LYS A 147 -43.27 -30.37 -1.62
N LYS A 148 -44.51 -29.91 -1.46
CA LYS A 148 -45.49 -29.94 -2.55
C LYS A 148 -44.89 -29.15 -3.71
N GLU A 149 -44.59 -29.84 -4.79
CA GLU A 149 -44.68 -29.27 -6.13
C GLU A 149 -46.17 -29.02 -6.38
N ASP A 150 -46.56 -27.75 -6.42
CA ASP A 150 -47.87 -27.38 -6.94
C ASP A 150 -47.85 -27.62 -8.47
N SER A 151 -48.91 -28.29 -8.93
CA SER A 151 -49.43 -28.15 -10.30
C SER A 151 -50.10 -26.79 -10.46
#